data_AF-A0A0P4ZI02-F1
#
_entry.id   AF-A0A0P4ZI02-F1
#
_cell.length_a   1.000
_cell.length_b   1.000
_cell.length_c   1.000
_cell.angle_alpha   90.00
_cell.angle_beta   90.00
_cell.angle_gamma   90.00
#
_symmetry.space_group_name_H-M   'P 1'
#
loop_
_entity.id
_entity.type
_entity.pdbx_description
1 polymer ?
#
loop_
_entity_poly.entity_id
_entity_poly.type
_entity_poly.pdbx_seq_one_letter_code
_entity_poly.pdbx_strand_id
1 'polypeptide(L)'
;MTSEKKSTKQATKGQKQIVEENAATLNFYRNMSVAAVAIYLLFCGVFWSTTSSFDIVLICLSAFAQFCCYRFMAYMAKAKYSETGQLLDGGIDLNMESGISEHIKDAIILTSATEVLSSISSYFWLILLVVCHQIASF
;
A
#
# COMPACT_ATOMS: atom_id res chain seq x y z
N MET A 1 46.51 -2.57 7.16
CA MET A 1 45.08 -2.86 7.38
C MET A 1 44.30 -2.19 6.26
N THR A 2 44.06 -2.91 5.17
CA THR A 2 43.38 -2.42 3.96
C THR A 2 41.88 -2.41 4.17
N SER A 3 41.27 -1.25 3.90
CA SER A 3 39.82 -0.99 3.99
C SER A 3 39.05 -1.86 3.00
N GLU A 4 38.18 -2.74 3.49
CA GLU A 4 37.16 -3.43 2.69
C GLU A 4 36.04 -2.44 2.35
N LYS A 5 36.09 -1.90 1.13
CA LYS A 5 34.97 -1.16 0.53
C LYS A 5 33.95 -2.19 0.03
N LYS A 6 33.01 -2.61 0.88
CA LYS A 6 31.88 -3.46 0.50
C LYS A 6 30.97 -2.67 -0.45
N SER A 7 31.28 -2.73 -1.75
CA SER A 7 30.41 -2.23 -2.82
C SER A 7 29.22 -3.18 -2.93
N THR A 8 28.19 -2.98 -2.10
CA THR A 8 26.86 -3.58 -2.26
C THR A 8 26.22 -3.00 -3.52
N LYS A 9 26.69 -3.42 -4.69
CA LYS A 9 25.94 -3.24 -5.94
C LYS A 9 24.85 -4.31 -5.91
N GLN A 10 23.69 -3.91 -5.43
CA GLN A 10 22.46 -4.68 -5.53
C GLN A 10 22.34 -5.19 -6.98
N ALA A 11 22.20 -6.51 -7.15
CA ALA A 11 22.06 -7.11 -8.46
C ALA A 11 20.90 -6.41 -9.19
N THR A 12 21.18 -5.85 -10.37
CA THR A 12 20.20 -5.05 -11.11
C THR A 12 19.18 -6.01 -11.71
N LYS A 13 17.98 -6.09 -11.12
CA LYS A 13 16.87 -6.88 -11.69
C LYS A 13 16.61 -6.42 -13.13
N GLY A 14 16.25 -7.36 -13.99
CA GLY A 14 15.91 -7.04 -15.37
C GLY A 14 14.66 -6.18 -15.44
N GLN A 15 14.63 -5.18 -16.34
CA GLN A 15 13.50 -4.25 -16.46
C GLN A 15 12.16 -4.96 -16.67
N LYS A 16 12.13 -6.07 -17.41
CA LYS A 16 10.92 -6.90 -17.58
C LYS A 16 10.45 -7.54 -16.26
N GLN A 17 11.39 -8.04 -15.46
CA GLN A 17 11.09 -8.61 -14.15
C GLN A 17 10.53 -7.55 -13.20
N ILE A 18 11.08 -6.33 -13.22
CA ILE A 18 10.57 -5.20 -12.41
C ILE A 18 9.10 -4.91 -12.75
N VAL A 19 8.74 -4.90 -14.05
CA VAL A 19 7.35 -4.66 -14.46
C VAL A 19 6.40 -5.75 -13.96
N GLU A 20 6.79 -7.01 -14.11
CA GLU A 20 5.97 -8.15 -13.67
C GLU A 20 5.80 -8.17 -12.14
N GLU A 21 6.89 -7.97 -11.40
CA GLU A 21 6.87 -7.91 -9.95
C GLU A 21 6.08 -6.71 -9.43
N ASN A 22 6.23 -5.53 -10.04
CA ASN A 22 5.46 -4.34 -9.69
C ASN A 22 3.96 -4.56 -9.90
N ALA A 23 3.56 -5.18 -11.00
CA ALA A 23 2.16 -5.50 -11.27
C ALA A 23 1.60 -6.49 -10.24
N ALA A 24 2.39 -7.51 -9.87
CA ALA A 24 2.02 -8.47 -8.82
C ALA A 24 1.85 -7.77 -7.46
N THR A 25 2.80 -6.91 -7.07
CA THR A 25 2.76 -6.11 -5.84
C THR A 25 1.50 -5.24 -5.82
N LEU A 26 1.25 -4.45 -6.87
CA LEU A 26 0.04 -3.61 -6.94
C LEU A 26 -1.25 -4.43 -6.80
N ASN A 27 -1.34 -5.57 -7.48
CA ASN A 27 -2.52 -6.44 -7.37
C ASN A 27 -2.71 -7.00 -5.95
N PHE A 28 -1.62 -7.39 -5.28
CA PHE A 28 -1.66 -7.88 -3.91
C PHE A 28 -2.23 -6.81 -2.96
N TYR A 29 -1.65 -5.61 -2.96
CA TYR A 29 -2.09 -4.53 -2.07
C TYR A 29 -3.48 -4.01 -2.39
N ARG A 30 -3.87 -3.98 -3.68
CA ARG A 30 -5.25 -3.66 -4.07
C ARG A 30 -6.24 -4.66 -3.52
N ASN A 31 -5.99 -5.95 -3.73
CA ASN A 31 -6.91 -7.00 -3.30
C ASN A 31 -7.02 -7.03 -1.77
N MET A 32 -5.91 -6.82 -1.05
CA MET A 32 -5.89 -6.72 0.41
C MET A 32 -6.70 -5.51 0.92
N SER A 33 -6.50 -4.32 0.36
CA SER A 33 -7.27 -3.12 0.73
C SER A 33 -8.76 -3.30 0.45
N VAL A 34 -9.13 -3.79 -0.74
CA VAL A 34 -10.54 -4.05 -1.08
C VAL A 34 -11.16 -5.09 -0.16
N ALA A 35 -10.44 -6.15 0.19
CA ALA A 35 -10.93 -7.18 1.10
C ALA A 35 -11.16 -6.63 2.52
N ALA A 36 -10.25 -5.82 3.05
CA ALA A 36 -10.37 -5.24 4.38
C ALA A 36 -11.57 -4.28 4.47
N VAL A 37 -11.73 -3.38 3.49
CA VAL A 37 -12.89 -2.49 3.39
C VAL A 37 -14.18 -3.30 3.27
N ALA A 38 -14.21 -4.33 2.43
CA ALA A 38 -15.38 -5.19 2.25
C ALA A 38 -15.77 -5.90 3.55
N ILE A 39 -14.81 -6.44 4.30
CA ILE A 39 -15.05 -7.07 5.61
C ILE A 39 -15.70 -6.08 6.57
N TYR A 40 -15.18 -4.86 6.67
CA TYR A 40 -15.74 -3.85 7.58
C TYR A 40 -17.13 -3.39 7.14
N LEU A 41 -17.36 -3.19 5.84
CA LEU A 41 -18.68 -2.83 5.32
C LEU A 41 -19.72 -3.95 5.54
N LEU A 42 -19.30 -5.22 5.41
CA LEU A 42 -20.17 -6.36 5.75
C LEU A 42 -20.51 -6.36 7.24
N PHE A 43 -19.55 -6.07 8.12
CA PHE A 43 -19.81 -5.88 9.54
C PHE A 43 -20.83 -4.78 9.80
N CYS A 44 -20.67 -3.60 9.18
CA CYS A 44 -21.63 -2.51 9.29
C CYS A 44 -23.03 -2.90 8.78
N GLY A 45 -23.11 -3.69 7.70
CA GLY A 45 -24.36 -4.18 7.14
C GLY A 45 -25.10 -5.15 8.07
N VAL A 46 -24.37 -6.07 8.72
CA VAL A 46 -24.94 -7.03 9.68
C VAL A 46 -25.31 -6.37 11.01
N PHE A 47 -24.47 -5.45 11.49
CA PHE A 47 -24.63 -4.76 12.79
C PHE A 47 -25.09 -3.30 12.61
N TRP A 48 -25.99 -3.06 11.66
CA TRP A 48 -26.44 -1.71 11.30
C TRP A 48 -26.97 -0.91 12.50
N SER A 49 -27.72 -1.56 13.40
CA SER A 49 -28.28 -0.91 14.61
C SER A 49 -27.22 -0.44 15.61
N THR A 50 -26.02 -1.01 15.56
CA THR A 50 -24.91 -0.71 16.48
C THR A 50 -23.82 0.13 15.81
N THR A 51 -23.86 0.25 14.49
CA THR A 51 -22.88 1.01 13.71
C THR A 51 -23.12 2.51 13.88
N SER A 52 -22.09 3.23 14.33
CA SER A 52 -22.18 4.69 14.44
C SER A 52 -21.94 5.36 13.10
N SER A 53 -22.54 6.53 12.86
CA SER A 53 -22.20 7.36 11.70
C SER A 53 -20.71 7.73 11.68
N PHE A 54 -20.06 7.78 12.84
CA PHE A 54 -18.63 8.01 12.96
C PHE A 54 -17.80 6.87 12.33
N ASP A 55 -18.21 5.61 12.54
CA ASP A 55 -17.55 4.44 11.94
C ASP A 55 -17.62 4.48 10.41
N ILE A 56 -18.76 4.93 9.87
CA ILE A 56 -18.95 5.10 8.42
C ILE A 56 -18.02 6.18 7.86
N VAL A 57 -17.88 7.31 8.56
CA VAL A 57 -16.93 8.37 8.15
C VAL A 57 -15.50 7.85 8.18
N LEU A 58 -15.12 7.10 9.21
CA LEU A 58 -13.77 6.55 9.35
C LEU A 58 -13.45 5.52 8.27
N ILE A 59 -14.37 4.60 7.94
CA ILE A 59 -14.12 3.64 6.85
C ILE A 59 -14.04 4.34 5.49
N CYS A 60 -14.84 5.37 5.24
CA CYS A 60 -14.73 6.16 4.02
C CYS A 60 -13.38 6.90 3.94
N LEU A 61 -12.92 7.47 5.05
CA LEU A 61 -11.62 8.15 5.11
C LEU A 61 -10.46 7.17 4.89
N SER A 62 -10.50 5.99 5.53
CA SER A 62 -9.50 4.93 5.36
C SER A 62 -9.45 4.43 3.92
N ALA A 63 -10.60 4.13 3.32
CA ALA A 63 -10.69 3.70 1.93
C ALA A 63 -10.13 4.76 0.96
N PHE A 64 -10.41 6.04 1.22
CA PHE A 64 -9.85 7.14 0.43
C PHE A 64 -8.32 7.26 0.59
N ALA A 65 -7.81 7.15 1.81
CA ALA A 65 -6.37 7.16 2.07
C ALA A 65 -5.65 6.00 1.37
N GLN A 66 -6.18 4.77 1.49
CA GLN A 66 -5.63 3.61 0.80
C GLN A 66 -5.69 3.76 -0.72
N PHE A 67 -6.77 4.34 -1.26
CA PHE A 67 -6.86 4.67 -2.69
C PHE A 67 -5.74 5.62 -3.10
N CYS A 68 -5.50 6.71 -2.37
CA CYS A 68 -4.41 7.65 -2.64
C CYS A 68 -3.03 6.96 -2.60
N CYS A 69 -2.76 6.16 -1.57
CA CYS A 69 -1.52 5.38 -1.44
C CYS A 69 -1.32 4.42 -2.62
N TYR A 70 -2.38 3.68 -2.99
CA TYR A 70 -2.35 2.77 -4.13
C TYR A 70 -2.08 3.51 -5.45
N ARG A 71 -2.76 4.63 -5.68
CA ARG A 71 -2.57 5.46 -6.89
C ARG A 71 -1.15 6.01 -6.97
N PHE A 72 -0.56 6.40 -5.84
CA PHE A 72 0.82 6.84 -5.78
C PHE A 72 1.81 5.72 -6.11
N MET A 73 1.64 4.52 -5.53
CA MET A 73 2.46 3.35 -5.91
C MET A 73 2.30 2.99 -7.40
N ALA A 74 1.07 3.01 -7.92
CA ALA A 74 0.81 2.70 -9.33
C ALA A 74 1.47 3.71 -10.27
N TYR A 75 1.55 4.98 -9.87
CA TYR A 75 2.29 6.01 -10.61
C TYR A 75 3.80 5.74 -10.60
N MET A 76 4.37 5.36 -9.46
CA MET A 76 5.79 5.03 -9.33
C MET A 76 6.19 3.80 -10.16
N ALA A 77 5.33 2.79 -10.20
CA ALA A 77 5.53 1.54 -10.94
C ALA A 77 5.27 1.65 -12.46
N LYS A 78 4.89 2.83 -12.97
CA LYS A 78 4.48 2.97 -14.37
C LYS A 78 5.66 2.77 -15.33
N ALA A 79 5.61 1.68 -16.09
CA ALA A 79 6.56 1.39 -17.14
C ALA A 79 6.41 2.36 -18.34
N LYS A 80 7.53 2.66 -19.01
CA LYS A 80 7.60 3.42 -20.25
C LYS A 80 8.04 2.50 -21.38
N TYR A 81 7.32 2.58 -22.49
CA TYR A 81 7.58 1.82 -23.70
C TYR A 81 7.88 2.77 -24.86
N SER A 82 8.69 2.29 -25.80
CA SER A 82 8.95 2.95 -27.08
C SER A 82 7.71 2.91 -27.99
N GLU A 83 7.68 3.75 -29.02
CA GLU A 83 6.66 3.72 -30.08
C GLU A 83 6.60 2.36 -30.78
N THR A 84 7.69 1.58 -30.77
CA THR A 84 7.77 0.22 -31.31
C THR A 84 7.36 -0.87 -30.31
N GLY A 85 6.90 -0.51 -29.10
CA GLY A 85 6.49 -1.45 -28.06
C GLY A 85 7.64 -2.05 -27.23
N GLN A 86 8.89 -1.62 -27.45
CA GLN A 86 10.03 -2.06 -26.64
C GLN A 86 10.03 -1.40 -25.26
N LEU A 87 10.29 -2.17 -24.21
CA LEU A 87 10.38 -1.65 -22.83
C LEU A 87 11.62 -0.74 -22.70
N LEU A 88 11.39 0.53 -22.38
CA LEU A 88 12.46 1.52 -22.16
C LEU A 88 12.82 1.64 -20.67
N ASP A 89 11.81 1.59 -19.80
CA ASP A 89 11.94 1.77 -18.36
C ASP A 89 10.80 1.01 -17.67
N GLY A 90 11.12 0.14 -16.70
CA GLY A 90 10.16 -0.64 -15.92
C GLY A 90 9.46 0.14 -14.81
N GLY A 91 9.85 1.40 -14.61
CA GLY A 91 9.42 2.21 -13.48
C GLY A 91 10.26 1.94 -12.23
N ILE A 92 9.87 2.56 -11.11
CA ILE A 92 10.53 2.35 -9.83
C ILE A 92 10.18 0.94 -9.32
N ASP A 93 11.18 0.15 -8.95
CA ASP A 93 10.97 -1.16 -8.31
C ASP A 93 10.33 -0.95 -6.92
N LEU A 94 9.05 -1.32 -6.79
CA LEU A 94 8.30 -1.20 -5.55
C LEU A 94 8.81 -2.16 -4.45
N ASN A 95 9.57 -3.18 -4.84
CA ASN A 95 10.11 -4.22 -3.97
C ASN A 95 11.58 -3.97 -3.60
N MET A 96 12.13 -2.81 -3.94
CA MET A 96 13.45 -2.39 -3.45
C MET A 96 13.41 -2.11 -1.94
N GLU A 97 14.34 -2.70 -1.19
CA GLU A 97 14.49 -2.44 0.26
C GLU A 97 14.88 -0.97 0.52
N SER A 98 14.31 -0.36 1.56
CA SER A 98 14.54 1.04 1.96
C SER A 98 14.04 2.11 0.99
N GLY A 99 13.07 1.79 0.12
CA GLY A 99 12.42 2.77 -0.77
C GLY A 99 11.18 3.43 -0.15
N ILE A 100 10.75 4.56 -0.72
CA ILE A 100 9.48 5.23 -0.36
C ILE A 100 8.28 4.27 -0.48
N SER A 101 8.35 3.30 -1.40
CA SER A 101 7.36 2.24 -1.58
C SER A 101 7.14 1.38 -0.33
N GLU A 102 8.16 1.16 0.49
CA GLU A 102 8.08 0.35 1.71
C GLU A 102 7.10 0.97 2.71
N HIS A 103 7.29 2.25 3.02
CA HIS A 103 6.42 2.98 3.92
C HIS A 103 4.98 3.09 3.39
N ILE A 104 4.77 3.20 2.07
CA ILE A 104 3.42 3.22 1.49
C ILE A 104 2.74 1.85 1.63
N LYS A 105 3.49 0.76 1.42
CA LYS A 105 3.02 -0.60 1.64
C LYS A 105 2.63 -0.80 3.10
N ASP A 106 3.45 -0.33 4.04
CA ASP A 106 3.17 -0.40 5.48
C ASP A 106 1.93 0.41 5.86
N ALA A 107 1.75 1.60 5.29
CA ALA A 107 0.55 2.41 5.50
C ALA A 107 -0.72 1.67 5.05
N ILE A 108 -0.69 0.99 3.90
CA ILE A 108 -1.84 0.19 3.41
C ILE A 108 -2.08 -1.02 4.31
N ILE A 109 -1.04 -1.75 4.70
CA ILE A 109 -1.15 -2.92 5.60
C ILE A 109 -1.75 -2.49 6.94
N LEU A 110 -1.22 -1.44 7.55
CA LEU A 110 -1.66 -0.96 8.85
C LEU A 110 -3.11 -0.46 8.79
N THR A 111 -3.50 0.21 7.71
CA THR A 111 -4.90 0.65 7.51
C THR A 111 -5.83 -0.55 7.32
N SER A 112 -5.48 -1.52 6.47
CA SER A 112 -6.26 -2.75 6.28
C SER A 112 -6.42 -3.55 7.57
N ALA A 113 -5.35 -3.67 8.36
CA ALA A 113 -5.40 -4.33 9.67
C ALA A 113 -6.32 -3.55 10.63
N THR A 114 -6.27 -2.23 10.60
CA THR A 114 -7.13 -1.37 11.42
C THR A 114 -8.61 -1.58 11.08
N GLU A 115 -8.98 -1.65 9.80
CA GLU A 115 -10.36 -1.91 9.37
C GLU A 115 -10.86 -3.26 9.89
N VAL A 116 -10.07 -4.33 9.70
CA VAL A 116 -10.44 -5.67 10.17
C VAL A 116 -10.53 -5.70 11.70
N LEU A 117 -9.58 -5.15 12.44
CA LEU A 117 -9.60 -5.12 13.90
C LEU A 117 -10.74 -4.24 14.44
N SER A 118 -11.08 -3.15 13.76
CA SER A 118 -12.18 -2.28 14.16
C SER A 118 -13.54 -2.98 14.12
N SER A 119 -13.68 -4.03 13.30
CA SER A 119 -14.88 -4.89 13.31
C SER A 119 -15.06 -5.68 14.62
N ILE A 120 -13.98 -5.86 15.38
CA ILE A 120 -14.00 -6.51 16.71
C ILE A 120 -14.22 -5.45 17.80
N SER A 121 -13.59 -4.28 17.66
CA SER A 121 -13.67 -3.20 18.65
C SER A 121 -13.37 -1.84 18.04
N SER A 122 -14.27 -0.88 18.21
CA SER A 122 -14.12 0.49 17.68
C SER A 122 -12.90 1.25 18.24
N TYR A 123 -12.28 0.79 19.34
CA TYR A 123 -11.04 1.39 19.84
C TYR A 123 -9.86 1.25 18.88
N PHE A 124 -9.88 0.24 18.00
CA PHE A 124 -8.80 0.05 17.03
C PHE A 124 -8.71 1.16 15.98
N TRP A 125 -9.77 1.95 15.80
CA TRP A 125 -9.72 3.16 14.98
C TRP A 125 -8.64 4.15 15.40
N LEU A 126 -8.21 4.13 16.66
CA LEU A 126 -7.11 4.97 17.15
C LEU A 126 -5.77 4.67 16.44
N ILE A 127 -5.61 3.47 15.86
CA ILE A 127 -4.43 3.12 15.06
C ILE A 127 -4.32 4.01 13.81
N LEU A 128 -5.43 4.55 13.29
CA LEU A 128 -5.39 5.52 12.19
C LEU A 128 -4.56 6.76 12.51
N LEU A 129 -4.44 7.14 13.79
CA LEU A 129 -3.57 8.26 14.18
C LEU A 129 -2.10 7.96 13.90
N VAL A 130 -1.68 6.70 14.05
CA VAL A 130 -0.33 6.23 13.72
C VAL A 130 -0.13 6.23 12.20
N VAL A 131 -1.14 5.78 11.45
CA VAL A 131 -1.12 5.83 9.97
C VAL A 131 -0.95 7.27 9.48
N CYS A 132 -1.70 8.23 10.06
CA CYS A 132 -1.59 9.64 9.71
C CYS A 132 -0.17 10.18 9.94
N HIS A 133 0.46 9.80 11.06
CA HIS A 133 1.85 10.16 11.34
C HIS A 133 2.85 9.56 10.34
N GLN A 134 2.67 8.29 9.95
CA GLN A 134 3.52 7.65 8.93
C GLN A 134 3.39 8.36 7.57
N ILE A 135 2.17 8.73 7.18
CA ILE A 135 1.92 9.46 5.91
C ILE A 135 2.44 10.91 5.97
N ALA A 136 2.44 11.55 7.13
CA ALA A 136 2.96 12.91 7.30
C ALA A 136 4.50 12.99 7.35
N SER A 137 5.18 11.86 7.53
CA SER A 137 6.64 11.79 7.67
C SER A 137 7.39 11.66 6.32
N PHE A 138 6.66 11.81 5.20
CA PHE A 138 7.17 11.78 3.83
C PHE A 138 7.53 13.16 3.28
#